data_AF-A0A2X3CVH9-F1
#
_entry.id   AF-A0A2X3CVH9-F1
#
_cell.length_a   1.000
_cell.length_b   1.000
_cell.length_c   1.000
_cell.angle_alpha   90.00
_cell.angle_beta   90.00
_cell.angle_gamma   90.00
#
_symmetry.space_group_name_H-M   'P 1'
#
loop_
_entity.id
_entity.type
_entity.pdbx_description
1 polymer ?
#
loop_
_entity_poly.entity_id
_entity_poly.type
_entity_poly.pdbx_seq_one_letter_code
_entity_poly.pdbx_strand_id
1 'polypeptide(L)'
;MAVIDLSQLPAPDVVETLDFEAILAERKATLISLYPEDEQEAVARTLTLESEPLVKYLEENAYREVILRQRINEAAKAGMVAYAIKNDLDQLAANNNVERLVITPGDDTQIPPVDAVLESDSDLRQRIPAAFEGMSVAGPTGAYEFHALSADGRVADASANSPAPAEVTIAVLSREGDGTASDDLLMAVSTALNDESVRPVADRLTVVSAEIVNYAIDAVLYVYPGPATEPILAAAKAQLTAYITEQRRLGRDIRMSAIYAALHVQGVQRVELREPLADVVLDKTQAAYCTDARVIIGDRMNNSLMANGSSLLEQRAAAACASISDLSVPLRDLWNPWKCPVKFLPYLAWAFSVDRWEETWSETEKRQAVSDAFWIHQRKGTVAAVRRVIETLGYSMTLQEWWKVADPAGTFRLEIDLNDIGITETMIKELERIIGDAKPVSRHLAQMTLATSSRGCVWSGAAIIDGEIITVYPPGYEPDAGIYYDASASL
;
A
#
# COMPACT_ATOMS: atom_id res chain seq x y z
N MET A 1 -7.65 9.01 -5.43
CA MET A 1 -7.72 8.80 -3.97
C MET A 1 -8.92 9.52 -3.35
N ALA A 2 -9.51 8.96 -2.28
CA ALA A 2 -10.61 9.62 -1.56
C ALA A 2 -10.16 10.97 -1.02
N VAL A 3 -10.90 12.02 -1.37
CA VAL A 3 -10.60 13.44 -1.06
C VAL A 3 -10.77 13.75 0.44
N ILE A 4 -11.29 12.81 1.23
CA ILE A 4 -11.70 13.02 2.62
C ILE A 4 -10.82 12.18 3.55
N ASP A 5 -10.09 12.84 4.44
CA ASP A 5 -9.43 12.20 5.58
C ASP A 5 -10.51 11.70 6.55
N LEU A 6 -10.76 10.39 6.52
CA LEU A 6 -11.78 9.75 7.36
C LEU A 6 -11.48 9.87 8.86
N SER A 7 -10.24 10.20 9.26
CA SER A 7 -9.88 10.43 10.66
C SER A 7 -10.46 11.73 11.23
N GLN A 8 -10.89 12.66 10.37
CA GLN A 8 -11.53 13.92 10.76
C GLN A 8 -13.04 13.78 10.95
N LEU A 9 -13.63 12.63 10.61
CA LEU A 9 -15.04 12.38 10.87
C LEU A 9 -15.25 12.07 12.36
N PRO A 10 -16.44 12.41 12.92
CA PRO A 10 -16.76 12.02 14.27
C PRO A 10 -16.67 10.49 14.41
N ALA A 11 -16.01 10.05 15.48
CA ALA A 11 -15.89 8.63 15.77
C ALA A 11 -17.28 7.98 15.87
N PRO A 12 -17.48 6.80 15.27
CA PRO A 12 -18.72 6.06 15.48
C PRO A 12 -18.82 5.67 16.96
N ASP A 13 -20.02 5.79 17.53
CA ASP A 13 -20.32 5.30 18.87
C ASP A 13 -20.40 3.76 18.82
N VAL A 14 -19.26 3.08 19.01
CA VAL A 14 -19.22 1.61 19.02
C VAL A 14 -19.82 1.05 20.30
N VAL A 15 -19.74 1.80 21.41
CA VAL A 15 -20.42 1.56 22.69
C VAL A 15 -21.09 2.86 23.14
N GLU A 16 -22.29 2.72 23.72
CA GLU A 16 -23.17 3.80 24.21
C GLU A 16 -22.46 4.91 25.00
N THR A 17 -23.07 6.10 24.97
CA THR A 17 -22.61 7.31 25.66
C THR A 17 -22.29 7.08 27.13
N LEU A 18 -21.10 7.53 27.53
CA LEU A 18 -20.55 7.38 28.88
C LEU A 18 -21.12 8.44 29.82
N ASP A 19 -22.31 8.20 30.36
CA ASP A 19 -22.88 9.04 31.41
C ASP A 19 -22.83 8.29 32.76
N PHE A 20 -21.94 8.77 33.64
CA PHE A 20 -21.78 8.22 34.99
C PHE A 20 -23.08 8.31 35.79
N GLU A 21 -23.81 9.43 35.69
CA GLU A 21 -25.02 9.65 36.48
C GLU A 21 -26.16 8.75 36.02
N ALA A 22 -26.26 8.51 34.72
CA ALA A 22 -27.22 7.55 34.16
C ALA A 22 -26.95 6.12 34.67
N ILE A 23 -25.69 5.67 34.63
CA ILE A 23 -25.29 4.33 35.10
C ILE A 23 -25.53 4.19 36.61
N LEU A 24 -25.19 5.23 37.39
CA LEU A 24 -25.42 5.24 38.83
C LEU A 24 -26.92 5.17 39.16
N ALA A 25 -27.74 5.94 38.44
CA ALA A 25 -29.19 5.93 38.60
C ALA A 25 -29.81 4.56 38.26
N GLU A 26 -29.39 3.94 37.15
CA GLU A 26 -29.81 2.60 36.75
C GLU A 26 -29.46 1.55 37.82
N ARG A 27 -28.23 1.62 38.37
CA ARG A 27 -27.79 0.69 39.40
C ARG A 27 -28.50 0.90 40.74
N LYS A 28 -28.78 2.15 41.13
CA LYS A 28 -29.63 2.44 42.29
C LYS A 28 -31.03 1.87 42.10
N ALA A 29 -31.64 2.07 40.93
CA ALA A 29 -32.96 1.53 40.61
C ALA A 29 -32.96 -0.01 40.64
N THR A 30 -31.93 -0.65 40.07
CA THR A 30 -31.74 -2.11 40.11
C THR A 30 -31.62 -2.61 41.54
N LEU A 31 -30.81 -1.96 42.39
CA LEU A 31 -30.67 -2.33 43.80
C LEU A 31 -32.00 -2.23 44.54
N ILE A 32 -32.77 -1.15 44.33
CA ILE A 32 -34.10 -0.98 44.94
C ILE A 32 -35.03 -2.12 44.53
N SER A 33 -35.02 -2.51 43.24
CA SER A 33 -35.90 -3.58 42.72
C SER A 33 -35.66 -4.96 43.35
N LEU A 34 -34.50 -5.18 43.97
CA LEU A 34 -34.16 -6.44 44.63
C LEU A 34 -34.73 -6.55 46.05
N TYR A 35 -35.28 -5.47 46.61
CA TYR A 35 -35.97 -5.48 47.90
C TYR A 35 -37.47 -5.76 47.74
N PRO A 36 -38.13 -6.35 48.76
CA PRO A 36 -39.59 -6.46 48.82
C PRO A 36 -40.29 -5.10 48.62
N GLU A 37 -41.43 -5.08 47.93
CA GLU A 37 -42.14 -3.83 47.55
C GLU A 37 -42.41 -2.88 48.73
N ASP A 38 -42.67 -3.43 49.92
CA ASP A 38 -42.91 -2.68 51.14
C ASP A 38 -41.66 -1.98 51.71
N GLU A 39 -40.46 -2.43 51.33
CA GLU A 39 -39.18 -1.86 51.77
C GLU A 39 -38.56 -0.90 50.74
N GLN A 40 -39.01 -0.93 49.48
CA GLN A 40 -38.40 -0.19 48.37
C GLN A 40 -38.36 1.33 48.59
N GLU A 41 -39.44 1.93 49.10
CA GLU A 41 -39.51 3.38 49.35
C GLU A 41 -38.56 3.82 50.48
N ALA A 42 -38.36 2.96 51.48
CA ALA A 42 -37.40 3.21 52.54
C ALA A 42 -35.96 3.15 52.01
N VAL A 43 -35.64 2.12 51.23
CA VAL A 43 -34.31 1.94 50.61
C VAL A 43 -34.00 3.07 49.62
N ALA A 44 -34.96 3.48 48.78
CA ALA A 44 -34.79 4.57 47.84
C ALA A 44 -34.40 5.89 48.53
N ARG A 45 -35.06 6.22 49.65
CA ARG A 45 -34.71 7.41 50.45
C ARG A 45 -33.31 7.30 51.03
N THR A 46 -32.91 6.15 51.56
CA THR A 46 -31.56 5.95 52.10
C THR A 46 -30.48 6.13 51.03
N LEU A 47 -30.70 5.65 49.80
CA LEU A 47 -29.76 5.78 48.68
C LEU A 47 -29.65 7.20 48.09
N THR A 48 -30.44 8.16 48.58
CA THR A 48 -30.24 9.60 48.26
C THR A 48 -29.13 10.24 49.11
N LEU A 49 -28.77 9.63 50.24
CA LEU A 49 -27.73 10.16 51.12
C LEU A 49 -26.34 9.78 50.58
N GLU A 50 -25.53 10.77 50.23
CA GLU A 50 -24.16 10.51 49.73
C GLU A 50 -23.25 9.85 50.78
N SER A 51 -23.55 10.01 52.06
CA SER A 51 -22.80 9.39 53.16
C SER A 51 -23.09 7.90 53.34
N GLU A 52 -24.12 7.36 52.67
CA GLU A 52 -24.50 5.96 52.77
C GLU A 52 -23.42 5.05 52.15
N PRO A 53 -22.85 4.08 52.89
CA PRO A 53 -21.81 3.19 52.37
C PRO A 53 -22.21 2.46 51.08
N LEU A 54 -23.48 2.04 50.95
CA LEU A 54 -23.96 1.39 49.72
C LEU A 54 -23.88 2.32 48.51
N VAL A 55 -24.11 3.63 48.68
CA VAL A 55 -23.96 4.61 47.59
C VAL A 55 -22.51 4.69 47.14
N LYS A 56 -21.53 4.62 48.06
CA LYS A 56 -20.10 4.60 47.72
C LYS A 56 -19.67 3.37 46.94
N TYR A 57 -20.23 2.20 47.25
CA TYR A 57 -19.99 0.99 46.45
C TYR A 57 -20.60 1.09 45.05
N LEU A 58 -21.80 1.67 44.92
CA LEU A 58 -22.44 1.87 43.62
C LEU A 58 -21.70 2.90 42.76
N GLU A 59 -21.19 3.98 43.36
CA GLU A 59 -20.34 4.98 42.69
C GLU A 59 -19.05 4.34 42.15
N GLU A 60 -18.35 3.54 42.97
CA GLU A 60 -17.13 2.84 42.54
C GLU A 60 -17.40 1.90 41.36
N ASN A 61 -18.53 1.19 41.40
CA ASN A 61 -18.89 0.25 40.37
C ASN A 61 -19.32 0.93 39.06
N ALA A 62 -20.11 2.00 39.15
CA ALA A 62 -20.46 2.84 38.00
C ALA A 62 -19.21 3.44 37.35
N TYR A 63 -18.25 3.88 38.16
CA TYR A 63 -16.96 4.40 37.66
C TYR A 63 -16.15 3.32 36.92
N ARG A 64 -16.09 2.08 37.45
CA ARG A 64 -15.46 0.95 36.75
C ARG A 64 -16.12 0.66 35.41
N GLU A 65 -17.44 0.73 35.36
CA GLU A 65 -18.19 0.48 34.13
C GLU A 65 -17.92 1.56 33.08
N VAL A 66 -17.86 2.84 33.46
CA VAL A 66 -17.46 3.93 32.57
C VAL A 66 -16.07 3.68 31.98
N ILE A 67 -15.09 3.31 32.81
CA ILE A 67 -13.74 2.98 32.34
C ILE A 67 -13.76 1.79 31.38
N LEU A 68 -14.53 0.74 31.70
CA LEU A 68 -14.63 -0.44 30.85
C LEU A 68 -15.23 -0.09 29.48
N ARG A 69 -16.35 0.64 29.45
CA ARG A 69 -17.00 1.10 28.21
C ARG A 69 -16.06 2.02 27.40
N GLN A 70 -15.33 2.92 28.06
CA GLN A 70 -14.30 3.76 27.40
C GLN A 70 -13.19 2.91 26.77
N ARG A 71 -12.67 1.91 27.48
CA ARG A 71 -11.64 1.00 26.93
C ARG A 71 -12.15 0.19 25.74
N ILE A 72 -13.41 -0.24 25.76
CA ILE A 72 -14.02 -0.93 24.61
C ILE A 72 -14.10 0.03 23.42
N ASN A 73 -14.51 1.29 23.64
CA ASN A 73 -14.52 2.31 22.60
C ASN A 73 -13.12 2.56 22.03
N GLU A 74 -12.09 2.67 22.87
CA GLU A 74 -10.69 2.82 22.43
C GLU A 74 -10.20 1.59 21.66
N ALA A 75 -10.48 0.38 22.14
CA ALA A 75 -10.10 -0.86 21.47
C ALA A 75 -10.81 -1.01 20.11
N ALA A 76 -12.09 -0.63 20.03
CA ALA A 76 -12.82 -0.60 18.77
C ALA A 76 -12.23 0.41 17.79
N LYS A 77 -11.86 1.61 18.26
CA LYS A 77 -11.17 2.62 17.45
C LYS A 77 -9.81 2.13 16.95
N ALA A 78 -9.04 1.44 17.78
CA ALA A 78 -7.76 0.85 17.40
C ALA A 78 -7.90 -0.24 16.32
N GLY A 79 -9.07 -0.88 16.21
CA GLY A 79 -9.40 -1.82 15.13
C GLY A 79 -9.81 -1.15 13.80
N MET A 80 -9.93 0.19 13.76
CA MET A 80 -10.36 0.94 12.58
C MET A 80 -9.18 1.76 12.04
N VAL A 81 -8.85 1.57 10.75
CA VAL A 81 -7.74 2.28 10.06
C VAL A 81 -7.84 3.80 10.23
N ALA A 82 -9.05 4.36 10.25
CA ALA A 82 -9.30 5.79 10.43
C ALA A 82 -8.78 6.35 11.77
N TYR A 83 -8.81 5.55 12.85
CA TYR A 83 -8.49 6.02 14.21
C TYR A 83 -7.25 5.35 14.83
N ALA A 84 -6.79 4.23 14.26
CA ALA A 84 -5.59 3.54 14.70
C ALA A 84 -4.34 4.44 14.55
N ILE A 85 -3.41 4.30 15.48
CA ILE A 85 -2.15 5.06 15.55
C ILE A 85 -0.97 4.11 15.83
N LYS A 86 0.24 4.50 15.41
CA LYS A 86 1.49 3.79 15.70
C LYS A 86 1.40 2.28 15.41
N ASN A 87 1.77 1.44 16.39
CA ASN A 87 1.84 0.00 16.25
C ASN A 87 0.51 -0.65 15.85
N ASP A 88 -0.64 -0.11 16.29
CA ASP A 88 -1.94 -0.65 15.90
C ASP A 88 -2.19 -0.43 14.40
N LEU A 89 -1.80 0.74 13.89
CA LEU A 89 -1.87 1.05 12.47
C LEU A 89 -0.92 0.17 11.65
N ASP A 90 0.29 -0.09 12.16
CA ASP A 90 1.26 -0.98 11.51
C ASP A 90 0.72 -2.42 11.41
N GLN A 91 0.04 -2.91 12.44
CA GLN A 91 -0.61 -4.24 12.40
C GLN A 91 -1.77 -4.29 11.39
N LEU A 92 -2.55 -3.21 11.27
CA LEU A 92 -3.59 -3.11 10.25
C LEU A 92 -3.02 -3.00 8.83
N ALA A 93 -1.86 -2.35 8.68
CA ALA A 93 -1.14 -2.28 7.41
C ALA A 93 -0.63 -3.66 6.99
N ALA A 94 -0.08 -4.44 7.92
CA ALA A 94 0.41 -5.79 7.68
C ALA A 94 -0.68 -6.73 7.13
N ASN A 95 -1.95 -6.57 7.55
CA ASN A 95 -3.08 -7.36 7.02
C ASN A 95 -3.27 -7.17 5.50
N ASN A 96 -2.82 -6.04 4.95
CA ASN A 96 -2.91 -5.70 3.53
C ASN A 96 -1.55 -5.79 2.84
N ASN A 97 -0.56 -6.43 3.49
CA ASN A 97 0.82 -6.54 3.01
C ASN A 97 1.48 -5.17 2.73
N VAL A 98 1.13 -4.17 3.54
CA VAL A 98 1.72 -2.82 3.53
C VAL A 98 2.61 -2.66 4.75
N GLU A 99 3.81 -2.16 4.54
CA GLU A 99 4.77 -1.84 5.60
C GLU A 99 5.05 -0.34 5.63
N ARG A 100 5.40 0.17 6.81
CA ARG A 100 5.79 1.57 7.01
C ARG A 100 7.15 1.81 6.36
N LEU A 101 7.23 2.83 5.51
CA LEU A 101 8.46 3.12 4.78
C LEU A 101 9.46 3.90 5.65
N VAL A 102 10.75 3.67 5.39
CA VAL A 102 11.83 4.50 5.91
C VAL A 102 12.05 5.65 4.93
N ILE A 103 11.89 6.89 5.39
CA ILE A 103 12.13 8.10 4.58
C ILE A 103 13.61 8.42 4.58
N THR A 104 14.23 8.43 5.76
CA THR A 104 15.67 8.66 5.92
C THR A 104 16.23 7.57 6.83
N PRO A 105 17.22 6.79 6.37
CA PRO A 105 17.83 5.76 7.20
C PRO A 105 18.51 6.39 8.42
N GLY A 106 18.48 5.66 9.54
CA GLY A 106 19.20 6.06 10.74
C GLY A 106 20.72 5.94 10.53
N ASP A 107 21.48 6.62 11.38
CA ASP A 107 22.93 6.59 11.39
C ASP A 107 23.45 6.32 12.81
N ASP A 108 23.79 5.06 13.06
CA ASP A 108 24.39 4.59 14.31
C ASP A 108 25.86 5.00 14.48
N THR A 109 26.48 5.58 13.45
CA THR A 109 27.89 6.00 13.48
C THR A 109 28.07 7.41 14.05
N GLN A 110 27.01 8.22 14.07
CA GLN A 110 26.99 9.54 14.71
C GLN A 110 26.79 9.43 16.22
N ILE A 111 27.34 10.39 16.98
CA ILE A 111 27.18 10.44 18.44
C ILE A 111 26.53 11.78 18.81
N PRO A 112 25.29 11.78 19.35
CA PRO A 112 24.43 10.60 19.59
C PRO A 112 23.92 9.95 18.29
N PRO A 113 23.58 8.64 18.32
CA PRO A 113 22.97 7.95 17.18
C PRO A 113 21.71 8.67 16.69
N VAL A 114 21.55 8.72 15.37
CA VAL A 114 20.39 9.36 14.74
C VAL A 114 19.41 8.27 14.34
N ASP A 115 18.23 8.26 14.95
CA ASP A 115 17.17 7.30 14.61
C ASP A 115 16.65 7.52 13.18
N ALA A 116 16.17 6.45 12.54
CA ALA A 116 15.56 6.51 11.22
C ALA A 116 14.27 7.35 11.23
N VAL A 117 14.10 8.19 10.21
CA VAL A 117 12.85 8.93 10.00
C VAL A 117 11.90 8.04 9.21
N LEU A 118 10.78 7.66 9.83
CA LEU A 118 9.77 6.80 9.23
C LEU A 118 8.62 7.60 8.62
N GLU A 119 7.89 6.96 7.72
CA GLU A 119 6.61 7.43 7.19
C GLU A 119 5.62 7.78 8.31
N SER A 120 4.83 8.84 8.10
CA SER A 120 3.84 9.32 9.07
C SER A 120 2.60 8.43 9.14
N ASP A 121 1.89 8.44 10.27
CA ASP A 121 0.62 7.71 10.40
C ASP A 121 -0.45 8.18 9.40
N SER A 122 -0.46 9.47 9.04
CA SER A 122 -1.39 10.00 8.03
C SER A 122 -1.13 9.42 6.64
N ASP A 123 0.13 9.26 6.25
CA ASP A 123 0.48 8.71 4.94
C ASP A 123 0.25 7.20 4.89
N LEU A 124 0.68 6.47 5.93
CA LEU A 124 0.43 5.04 6.03
C LEU A 124 -1.07 4.74 5.99
N ARG A 125 -1.89 5.53 6.69
CA ARG A 125 -3.35 5.39 6.71
C ARG A 125 -3.99 5.52 5.33
N GLN A 126 -3.41 6.33 4.43
CA GLN A 126 -3.89 6.45 3.04
C GLN A 126 -3.47 5.24 2.19
N ARG A 127 -2.28 4.68 2.43
CA ARG A 127 -1.77 3.51 1.69
C ARG A 127 -2.53 2.23 2.01
N ILE A 128 -3.01 2.04 3.23
CA ILE A 128 -3.75 0.82 3.63
C ILE A 128 -4.98 0.53 2.74
N PRO A 129 -5.96 1.45 2.57
CA PRO A 129 -7.07 1.22 1.67
C PRO A 129 -6.64 1.26 0.19
N ALA A 130 -5.63 2.06 -0.15
CA ALA A 130 -5.08 2.08 -1.52
C ALA A 130 -4.43 0.74 -1.92
N ALA A 131 -4.04 -0.09 -0.96
CA ALA A 131 -3.57 -1.44 -1.24
C ALA A 131 -4.58 -2.26 -2.04
N PHE A 132 -5.90 -2.10 -1.79
CA PHE A 132 -6.94 -2.77 -2.57
C PHE A 132 -6.97 -2.32 -4.03
N GLU A 133 -6.70 -1.03 -4.31
CA GLU A 133 -6.53 -0.54 -5.68
C GLU A 133 -5.29 -1.18 -6.33
N GLY A 134 -4.21 -1.33 -5.56
CA GLY A 134 -2.97 -2.01 -5.96
C GLY A 134 -3.12 -3.51 -6.25
N MET A 135 -4.18 -4.17 -5.76
CA MET A 135 -4.50 -5.57 -6.09
C MET A 135 -5.11 -5.71 -7.48
N SER A 136 -5.57 -4.61 -8.08
CA SER A 136 -6.21 -4.66 -9.39
C SER A 136 -5.20 -4.81 -10.50
N VAL A 137 -5.47 -5.79 -11.35
CA VAL A 137 -4.54 -6.24 -12.38
C VAL A 137 -4.84 -5.68 -13.77
N ALA A 138 -5.93 -4.93 -13.88
CA ALA A 138 -6.35 -4.29 -15.12
C ALA A 138 -5.66 -2.92 -15.33
N GLY A 139 -4.68 -2.56 -14.49
CA GLY A 139 -3.97 -1.29 -14.56
C GLY A 139 -4.82 -0.05 -14.30
N PRO A 140 -5.73 -0.03 -13.29
CA PRO A 140 -6.44 1.20 -12.98
C PRO A 140 -5.45 2.27 -12.48
N THR A 141 -5.84 3.54 -12.63
CA THR A 141 -5.04 4.68 -12.16
C THR A 141 -4.58 4.51 -10.70
N GLY A 142 -5.47 4.06 -9.81
CA GLY A 142 -5.16 3.87 -8.39
C GLY A 142 -4.11 2.78 -8.11
N ALA A 143 -3.98 1.77 -8.98
CA ALA A 143 -2.94 0.75 -8.83
C ALA A 143 -1.55 1.34 -9.07
N TYR A 144 -1.40 2.12 -10.14
CA TYR A 144 -0.15 2.81 -10.45
C TYR A 144 0.24 3.81 -9.37
N GLU A 145 -0.73 4.58 -8.87
CA GLU A 145 -0.52 5.52 -7.75
C GLU A 145 -0.05 4.79 -6.49
N PHE A 146 -0.70 3.69 -6.10
CA PHE A 146 -0.32 2.89 -4.93
C PHE A 146 1.09 2.29 -5.04
N HIS A 147 1.42 1.68 -6.18
CA HIS A 147 2.73 1.05 -6.40
C HIS A 147 3.85 2.10 -6.48
N ALA A 148 3.57 3.29 -7.04
CA ALA A 148 4.51 4.40 -7.04
C ALA A 148 4.76 4.95 -5.62
N LEU A 149 3.70 5.14 -4.83
CA LEU A 149 3.78 5.55 -3.42
C LEU A 149 4.53 4.54 -2.54
N SER A 150 4.43 3.25 -2.88
CA SER A 150 5.04 2.16 -2.09
C SER A 150 6.47 1.84 -2.52
N ALA A 151 6.97 2.42 -3.60
CA ALA A 151 8.29 2.10 -4.16
C ALA A 151 9.45 2.63 -3.30
N ASP A 152 9.32 3.84 -2.74
CA ASP A 152 10.37 4.50 -1.95
C ASP A 152 9.74 5.48 -0.95
N GLY A 153 10.26 5.52 0.29
CA GLY A 153 9.75 6.38 1.36
C GLY A 153 9.88 7.88 1.08
N ARG A 154 10.77 8.28 0.16
CA ARG A 154 10.94 9.68 -0.27
C ARG A 154 9.80 10.18 -1.14
N VAL A 155 8.94 9.31 -1.67
CA VAL A 155 7.76 9.72 -2.44
C VAL A 155 6.72 10.34 -1.49
N ALA A 156 6.37 11.60 -1.74
CA ALA A 156 5.33 12.32 -1.01
C ALA A 156 3.94 12.06 -1.57
N ASP A 157 3.85 12.03 -2.91
CA ASP A 157 2.63 11.79 -3.65
C ASP A 157 2.95 11.27 -5.06
N ALA A 158 2.00 10.56 -5.67
CA ALA A 158 2.10 10.12 -7.05
C ALA A 158 0.75 10.21 -7.75
N SER A 159 0.76 10.63 -9.02
CA SER A 159 -0.44 10.67 -9.85
C SER A 159 -0.21 9.93 -11.15
N ALA A 160 -1.24 9.21 -11.61
CA ALA A 160 -1.19 8.53 -12.90
C ALA A 160 -2.15 9.19 -13.90
N ASN A 161 -1.67 9.37 -15.12
CA ASN A 161 -2.44 9.89 -16.25
C ASN A 161 -2.19 9.02 -17.50
N SER A 162 -3.19 8.88 -18.35
CA SER A 162 -3.07 8.13 -19.61
C SER A 162 -3.32 9.08 -20.80
N PRO A 163 -2.25 9.67 -21.37
CA PRO A 163 -2.39 10.61 -22.48
C PRO A 163 -2.80 9.92 -23.80
N ALA A 164 -2.48 8.64 -23.95
CA ALA A 164 -2.82 7.82 -25.11
C ALA A 164 -3.11 6.37 -24.71
N PRO A 165 -3.84 5.58 -25.54
CA PRO A 165 -4.12 4.18 -25.25
C PRO A 165 -2.84 3.36 -25.00
N ALA A 166 -2.84 2.60 -23.90
CA ALA A 166 -1.69 1.80 -23.46
C ALA A 166 -0.40 2.61 -23.16
N GLU A 167 -0.52 3.94 -22.99
CA GLU A 167 0.53 4.80 -22.45
C GLU A 167 0.09 5.38 -21.10
N VAL A 168 0.99 5.29 -20.11
CA VAL A 168 0.76 5.75 -18.74
C VAL A 168 1.93 6.65 -18.34
N THR A 169 1.60 7.87 -17.93
CA THR A 169 2.55 8.84 -17.37
C THR A 169 2.31 8.97 -15.87
N ILE A 170 3.36 8.81 -15.08
CA ILE A 170 3.31 8.88 -13.63
C ILE A 170 4.14 10.06 -13.17
N ALA A 171 3.49 11.04 -12.53
CA ALA A 171 4.16 12.17 -11.92
C ALA A 171 4.49 11.84 -10.47
N VAL A 172 5.74 12.07 -10.07
CA VAL A 172 6.26 11.78 -8.72
C VAL A 172 6.60 13.09 -8.01
N LEU A 173 6.02 13.28 -6.83
CA LEU A 173 6.36 14.38 -5.93
C LEU A 173 7.31 13.86 -4.84
N SER A 174 8.46 14.51 -4.67
CA SER A 174 9.41 14.20 -3.60
C SER A 174 9.03 14.86 -2.27
N ARG A 175 9.39 14.20 -1.16
CA ARG A 175 9.34 14.79 0.20
C ARG A 175 10.48 15.77 0.43
N GLU A 176 11.57 15.61 -0.31
CA GLU A 176 12.79 16.40 -0.15
C GLU A 176 12.69 17.74 -0.89
N GLY A 177 13.42 18.73 -0.40
CA GLY A 177 13.54 20.05 -1.04
C GLY A 177 12.20 20.72 -1.32
N ASP A 178 12.03 21.21 -2.55
CA ASP A 178 10.82 21.87 -3.06
C ASP A 178 9.74 20.90 -3.58
N GLY A 179 10.06 19.60 -3.65
CA GLY A 179 9.18 18.57 -4.21
C GLY A 179 9.67 17.98 -5.53
N THR A 180 10.72 18.56 -6.13
CA THR A 180 11.33 17.98 -7.35
C THR A 180 11.93 16.61 -7.05
N ALA A 181 11.57 15.60 -7.83
CA ALA A 181 12.12 14.26 -7.71
C ALA A 181 13.47 14.16 -8.42
N SER A 182 14.46 13.60 -7.73
CA SER A 182 15.79 13.33 -8.27
C SER A 182 15.78 12.12 -9.23
N ASP A 183 16.75 12.07 -10.14
CA ASP A 183 16.83 10.99 -11.15
C ASP A 183 16.91 9.59 -10.54
N ASP A 184 17.59 9.43 -9.39
CA ASP A 184 17.67 8.17 -8.66
C ASP A 184 16.31 7.74 -8.10
N LEU A 185 15.50 8.68 -7.59
CA LEU A 185 14.15 8.41 -7.12
C LEU A 185 13.24 8.01 -8.29
N LEU A 186 13.33 8.72 -9.42
CA LEU A 186 12.56 8.40 -10.63
C LEU A 186 12.93 7.01 -11.17
N MET A 187 14.21 6.62 -11.12
CA MET A 187 14.64 5.28 -11.50
C MET A 187 14.14 4.20 -10.53
N ALA A 188 14.16 4.45 -9.21
CA ALA A 188 13.64 3.51 -8.23
C ALA A 188 12.15 3.24 -8.44
N VAL A 189 11.36 4.30 -8.61
CA VAL A 189 9.92 4.21 -8.91
C VAL A 189 9.68 3.53 -10.27
N SER A 190 10.44 3.89 -11.31
CA SER A 190 10.35 3.25 -12.63
C SER A 190 10.67 1.76 -12.58
N THR A 191 11.64 1.35 -11.79
CA THR A 191 12.00 -0.06 -11.60
C THR A 191 10.88 -0.83 -10.93
N ALA A 192 10.32 -0.29 -9.83
CA ALA A 192 9.22 -0.92 -9.10
C ALA A 192 7.96 -1.10 -9.98
N LEU A 193 7.62 -0.08 -10.77
CA LEU A 193 6.43 -0.11 -11.62
C LEU A 193 6.57 -0.97 -12.87
N ASN A 194 7.81 -1.22 -13.32
CA ASN A 194 8.08 -2.09 -14.47
C ASN A 194 8.26 -3.58 -14.08
N ASP A 195 8.13 -3.92 -12.79
CA ASP A 195 8.16 -5.30 -12.33
C ASP A 195 7.08 -6.15 -13.02
N GLU A 196 7.43 -7.38 -13.42
CA GLU A 196 6.55 -8.27 -14.18
C GLU A 196 5.28 -8.65 -13.42
N SER A 197 5.28 -8.53 -12.09
CA SER A 197 4.14 -8.82 -11.21
C SER A 197 3.30 -7.59 -10.86
N VAL A 198 3.73 -6.40 -11.28
CA VAL A 198 3.05 -5.11 -11.05
C VAL A 198 2.45 -4.58 -12.35
N ARG A 199 3.23 -4.57 -13.44
CA ARG A 199 2.81 -3.94 -14.69
C ARG A 199 1.79 -4.81 -15.46
N PRO A 200 0.62 -4.26 -15.82
CA PRO A 200 -0.27 -4.89 -16.79
C PRO A 200 0.45 -5.13 -18.12
N VAL A 201 0.11 -6.25 -18.77
CA VAL A 201 0.71 -6.61 -20.05
C VAL A 201 0.48 -5.50 -21.08
N ALA A 202 1.55 -5.12 -21.81
CA ALA A 202 1.50 -4.18 -22.94
C ALA A 202 1.16 -2.71 -22.59
N ASP A 203 1.31 -2.29 -21.33
CA ASP A 203 1.28 -0.88 -20.92
C ASP A 203 2.68 -0.25 -20.94
N ARG A 204 2.82 0.90 -21.61
CA ARG A 204 4.07 1.67 -21.68
C ARG A 204 4.09 2.75 -20.60
N LEU A 205 5.04 2.66 -19.69
CA LEU A 205 5.19 3.59 -18.57
C LEU A 205 6.24 4.66 -18.83
N THR A 206 5.92 5.90 -18.45
CA THR A 206 6.86 7.02 -18.36
C THR A 206 6.75 7.62 -16.97
N VAL A 207 7.86 7.70 -16.23
CA VAL A 207 7.90 8.32 -14.89
C VAL A 207 8.57 9.68 -15.02
N VAL A 208 7.93 10.73 -14.51
CA VAL A 208 8.39 12.11 -14.56
C VAL A 208 8.31 12.76 -13.18
N SER A 209 9.17 13.75 -12.91
CA SER A 209 9.02 14.59 -11.72
C SER A 209 7.76 15.46 -11.85
N ALA A 210 7.12 15.74 -10.72
CA ALA A 210 6.09 16.76 -10.61
C ALA A 210 6.63 18.13 -11.05
N GLU A 211 5.79 18.92 -11.72
CA GLU A 211 6.07 20.33 -11.99
C GLU A 211 5.71 21.15 -10.75
N ILE A 212 6.69 21.89 -10.20
CA ILE A 212 6.52 22.64 -8.95
C ILE A 212 6.08 24.08 -9.24
N VAL A 213 4.89 24.44 -8.78
CA VAL A 213 4.33 25.79 -8.88
C VAL A 213 4.55 26.53 -7.56
N ASN A 214 5.43 27.53 -7.59
CA ASN A 214 5.77 28.31 -6.41
C ASN A 214 4.70 29.37 -6.09
N TYR A 215 4.36 29.50 -4.82
CA TYR A 215 3.47 30.57 -4.32
C TYR A 215 3.93 31.07 -2.94
N ALA A 216 3.44 32.25 -2.55
CA ALA A 216 3.69 32.83 -1.25
C ALA A 216 2.36 33.24 -0.59
N ILE A 217 2.36 33.28 0.74
CA ILE A 217 1.23 33.70 1.55
C ILE A 217 1.66 34.88 2.40
N ASP A 218 1.06 36.05 2.18
CA ASP A 218 1.20 37.23 3.05
C ASP A 218 -0.18 37.62 3.56
N ALA A 219 -0.38 37.47 4.88
CA ALA A 219 -1.66 37.74 5.52
C ALA A 219 -1.52 38.65 6.75
N VAL A 220 -2.45 39.59 6.86
CA VAL A 220 -2.60 40.48 8.01
C VAL A 220 -3.85 40.08 8.79
N LEU A 221 -3.66 39.72 10.05
CA LEU A 221 -4.75 39.34 10.95
C LEU A 221 -5.19 40.55 11.78
N TYR A 222 -6.51 40.75 11.84
CA TYR A 222 -7.16 41.67 12.76
C TYR A 222 -7.90 40.85 13.80
N VAL A 223 -7.47 40.98 15.05
CA VAL A 223 -7.96 40.19 16.17
C VAL A 223 -8.85 41.05 17.06
N TYR A 224 -9.80 40.42 17.74
CA TYR A 224 -10.60 41.13 18.74
C TYR A 224 -9.70 41.66 19.86
N PRO A 225 -10.04 42.81 20.47
CA PRO A 225 -9.28 43.35 21.59
C PRO A 225 -9.24 42.36 22.75
N GLY A 226 -8.06 41.83 23.06
CA GLY A 226 -7.87 40.86 24.14
C GLY A 226 -6.39 40.52 24.38
N PRO A 227 -6.04 39.96 25.55
CA PRO A 227 -4.65 39.70 25.93
C PRO A 227 -4.01 38.50 25.19
N ALA A 228 -4.78 37.73 24.42
CA ALA A 228 -4.36 36.48 23.81
C ALA A 228 -3.81 36.60 22.37
N THR A 229 -3.30 37.77 21.96
CA THR A 229 -2.85 37.98 20.57
C THR A 229 -1.70 37.07 20.14
N GLU A 230 -0.75 36.81 21.02
CA GLU A 230 0.41 35.95 20.73
C GLU A 230 0.00 34.46 20.61
N PRO A 231 -0.80 33.88 21.52
CA PRO A 231 -1.42 32.58 21.32
C PRO A 231 -2.27 32.47 20.04
N ILE A 232 -3.05 33.50 19.70
CA ILE A 232 -3.86 33.52 18.48
C ILE A 232 -2.96 33.50 17.23
N LEU A 233 -1.89 34.29 17.22
CA LEU A 233 -0.92 34.28 16.13
C LEU A 233 -0.23 32.92 15.99
N ALA A 234 0.17 32.32 17.12
CA ALA A 234 0.78 31.00 17.13
C ALA A 234 -0.18 29.92 16.61
N ALA A 235 -1.45 29.96 17.02
CA ALA A 235 -2.48 29.06 16.53
C ALA A 235 -2.75 29.24 15.03
N ALA A 236 -2.88 30.48 14.56
CA ALA A 236 -3.08 30.79 13.15
C ALA A 236 -1.90 30.33 12.29
N LYS A 237 -0.66 30.55 12.76
CA LYS A 237 0.55 30.03 12.09
C LYS A 237 0.58 28.51 12.08
N ALA A 238 0.25 27.85 13.20
CA ALA A 238 0.20 26.39 13.26
C ALA A 238 -0.84 25.82 12.27
N GLN A 239 -2.03 26.41 12.21
CA GLN A 239 -3.08 25.99 11.29
C GLN A 239 -2.74 26.28 9.83
N LEU A 240 -2.06 27.40 9.54
CA LEU A 240 -1.53 27.70 8.22
C LEU A 240 -0.44 26.71 7.80
N THR A 241 0.50 26.38 8.69
CA THR A 241 1.54 25.39 8.41
C THR A 241 0.94 24.00 8.18
N ALA A 242 -0.08 23.63 8.97
CA ALA A 242 -0.81 22.39 8.76
C ALA A 242 -1.49 22.37 7.38
N TYR A 243 -2.17 23.46 7.01
CA TYR A 243 -2.78 23.62 5.68
C TYR A 243 -1.74 23.50 4.56
N ILE A 244 -0.61 24.24 4.64
CA ILE A 244 0.46 24.18 3.63
C ILE A 244 1.00 22.74 3.49
N THR A 245 1.20 22.05 4.61
CA THR A 245 1.71 20.68 4.62
C THR A 245 0.71 19.70 3.99
N GLU A 246 -0.58 19.86 4.27
CA GLU A 246 -1.66 19.03 3.74
C GLU A 246 -1.91 19.27 2.24
N GLN A 247 -1.74 20.52 1.79
CA GLN A 247 -1.89 20.88 0.37
C GLN A 247 -0.66 20.53 -0.48
N ARG A 248 0.47 20.14 0.13
CA ARG A 248 1.66 19.67 -0.58
C ARG A 248 1.44 18.25 -1.16
N ARG A 249 0.53 18.16 -2.12
CA ARG A 249 0.08 16.95 -2.83
C ARG A 249 -0.21 17.32 -4.29
N LEU A 250 -0.21 16.33 -5.18
CA LEU A 250 -0.41 16.52 -6.63
C LEU A 250 -1.86 16.90 -6.94
N GLY A 251 -2.05 17.86 -7.84
CA GLY A 251 -3.37 18.30 -8.29
C GLY A 251 -4.28 18.92 -7.23
N ARG A 252 -3.70 19.40 -6.11
CA ARG A 252 -4.44 20.13 -5.07
C ARG A 252 -4.34 21.63 -5.25
N ASP A 253 -5.42 22.23 -5.72
CA ASP A 253 -5.51 23.68 -5.89
C ASP A 253 -5.29 24.45 -4.56
N ILE A 254 -4.56 25.55 -4.63
CA ILE A 254 -4.45 26.51 -3.54
C ILE A 254 -5.52 27.58 -3.73
N ARG A 255 -6.60 27.46 -2.95
CA ARG A 255 -7.75 28.35 -3.00
C ARG A 255 -7.68 29.42 -1.91
N MET A 256 -7.96 30.67 -2.28
CA MET A 256 -7.96 31.79 -1.32
C MET A 256 -8.94 31.54 -0.17
N SER A 257 -10.12 30.97 -0.47
CA SER A 257 -11.14 30.63 0.53
C SER A 257 -10.62 29.65 1.60
N ALA A 258 -9.77 28.70 1.20
CA ALA A 258 -9.18 27.73 2.12
C ALA A 258 -8.11 28.38 3.01
N ILE A 259 -7.31 29.31 2.47
CA ILE A 259 -6.34 30.08 3.25
C ILE A 259 -7.06 30.98 4.26
N TYR A 260 -8.16 31.65 3.83
CA TYR A 260 -9.02 32.41 4.74
C TYR A 260 -9.56 31.53 5.87
N ALA A 261 -10.10 30.35 5.55
CA ALA A 261 -10.63 29.41 6.54
C ALA A 261 -9.55 28.93 7.52
N ALA A 262 -8.34 28.61 7.04
CA ALA A 262 -7.22 28.19 7.89
C ALA A 262 -6.75 29.30 8.84
N LEU A 263 -6.80 30.56 8.40
CA LEU A 263 -6.39 31.73 9.21
C LEU A 263 -7.50 32.23 10.15
N HIS A 264 -8.75 31.82 9.95
CA HIS A 264 -9.90 32.19 10.79
C HIS A 264 -9.97 31.35 12.09
N VAL A 265 -8.92 31.45 12.91
CA VAL A 265 -8.90 30.86 14.25
C VAL A 265 -9.77 31.65 15.24
N GLN A 266 -10.14 31.02 16.35
CA GLN A 266 -10.87 31.72 17.43
C GLN A 266 -10.12 32.98 17.87
N GLY A 267 -10.82 34.12 17.87
CA GLY A 267 -10.26 35.43 18.22
C GLY A 267 -9.85 36.30 17.03
N VAL A 268 -9.83 35.77 15.80
CA VAL A 268 -9.64 36.57 14.58
C VAL A 268 -10.97 37.16 14.12
N GLN A 269 -11.02 38.49 13.97
CA GLN A 269 -12.17 39.22 13.46
C GLN A 269 -12.20 39.18 11.93
N ARG A 270 -11.07 39.49 11.30
CA ARG A 270 -10.92 39.45 9.84
C ARG A 270 -9.49 39.17 9.43
N VAL A 271 -9.34 38.61 8.25
CA VAL A 271 -8.07 38.33 7.60
C VAL A 271 -8.00 39.18 6.34
N GLU A 272 -6.86 39.83 6.09
CA GLU A 272 -6.54 40.44 4.80
C GLU A 272 -5.39 39.66 4.16
N LEU A 273 -5.68 38.95 3.08
CA LEU A 273 -4.66 38.31 2.25
C LEU A 273 -4.12 39.32 1.23
N ARG A 274 -2.80 39.49 1.20
CA ARG A 274 -2.08 40.29 0.20
C ARG A 274 -1.55 39.40 -0.92
N GLU A 275 -1.14 38.19 -0.59
CA GLU A 275 -0.74 37.14 -1.53
C GLU A 275 -1.33 35.79 -1.05
N PRO A 276 -1.82 34.93 -1.96
CA PRO A 276 -1.94 35.12 -3.41
C PRO A 276 -3.12 36.04 -3.81
N LEU A 277 -2.99 36.75 -4.94
CA LEU A 277 -4.03 37.68 -5.46
C LEU A 277 -5.18 36.96 -6.19
N ALA A 278 -4.98 35.70 -6.56
CA ALA A 278 -5.96 34.83 -7.20
C ALA A 278 -5.71 33.37 -6.79
N ASP A 279 -6.70 32.50 -7.01
CA ASP A 279 -6.54 31.06 -6.81
C ASP A 279 -5.43 30.49 -7.70
N VAL A 280 -4.61 29.59 -7.15
CA VAL A 280 -3.63 28.81 -7.91
C VAL A 280 -4.26 27.45 -8.23
N VAL A 281 -4.55 27.22 -9.51
CA VAL A 281 -5.15 25.98 -10.01
C VAL A 281 -4.06 25.09 -10.59
N LEU A 282 -4.04 23.83 -10.18
CA LEU A 282 -3.01 22.86 -10.55
C LEU A 282 -3.64 21.70 -11.32
N ASP A 283 -2.92 21.17 -12.30
CA ASP A 283 -3.28 19.89 -12.90
C ASP A 283 -2.74 18.70 -12.09
N LYS A 284 -3.07 17.47 -12.53
CA LYS A 284 -2.67 16.25 -11.83
C LYS A 284 -1.15 16.03 -11.77
N THR A 285 -0.38 16.66 -12.66
CA THR A 285 1.08 16.52 -12.73
C THR A 285 1.81 17.65 -11.99
N GLN A 286 1.07 18.66 -11.51
CA GLN A 286 1.60 19.81 -10.80
C GLN A 286 1.39 19.71 -9.29
N ALA A 287 2.34 20.25 -8.53
CA ALA A 287 2.23 20.40 -7.08
C ALA A 287 2.63 21.83 -6.68
N ALA A 288 1.97 22.39 -5.68
CA ALA A 288 2.31 23.71 -5.19
C ALA A 288 3.37 23.65 -4.09
N TYR A 289 4.31 24.60 -4.11
CA TYR A 289 5.31 24.79 -3.07
C TYR A 289 5.25 26.21 -2.51
N CYS A 290 5.06 26.32 -1.19
CA CYS A 290 5.01 27.60 -0.49
C CYS A 290 6.44 28.09 -0.22
N THR A 291 6.87 29.14 -0.91
CA THR A 291 8.22 29.69 -0.76
C THR A 291 8.39 30.56 0.49
N ASP A 292 7.33 31.29 0.85
CA ASP A 292 7.29 32.11 2.06
C ASP A 292 5.86 32.21 2.62
N ALA A 293 5.74 32.19 3.94
CA ALA A 293 4.47 32.30 4.65
C ALA A 293 4.60 33.31 5.79
N ARG A 294 4.15 34.54 5.52
CA ARG A 294 4.21 35.66 6.45
C ARG A 294 2.83 35.98 7.00
N VAL A 295 2.72 35.92 8.32
CA VAL A 295 1.49 36.31 9.05
C VAL A 295 1.85 37.31 10.14
N ILE A 296 1.24 38.49 10.08
CA ILE A 296 1.47 39.59 11.03
C ILE A 296 0.15 40.09 11.64
N ILE A 297 0.24 40.64 12.85
CA ILE A 297 -0.86 41.35 13.54
C ILE A 297 -0.51 42.85 13.55
N GLY A 298 -1.51 43.72 13.36
CA GLY A 298 -1.32 45.17 13.57
C GLY A 298 -1.20 45.55 15.06
N ASP A 299 -0.21 46.37 15.42
CA ASP A 299 0.18 46.82 16.78
C ASP A 299 -0.84 47.80 17.47
N ARG A 300 -1.00 47.96 18.81
CA ARG A 300 -0.74 47.18 20.07
C ARG A 300 -1.27 47.94 21.34
N MET A 301 -1.68 47.25 22.43
CA MET A 301 -1.25 47.46 23.86
C MET A 301 -1.82 46.40 24.86
N ASN A 302 -1.05 46.10 25.93
CA ASN A 302 -1.02 44.90 26.82
C ASN A 302 -1.85 44.95 28.14
N ASN A 303 -2.27 43.77 28.69
CA ASN A 303 -1.85 43.16 30.00
C ASN A 303 -2.70 41.94 30.51
N SER A 304 -2.02 40.79 30.76
CA SER A 304 -1.93 39.95 32.01
C SER A 304 -3.03 39.03 32.65
N LEU A 305 -2.64 37.74 32.90
CA LEU A 305 -2.86 36.72 34.02
C LEU A 305 -4.02 35.64 34.13
N MET A 306 -3.64 34.33 33.96
CA MET A 306 -3.87 32.99 34.67
C MET A 306 -5.28 32.53 35.20
N ALA A 307 -5.65 31.24 35.52
CA ALA A 307 -5.05 29.89 35.75
C ALA A 307 -6.12 28.77 35.44
N ASN A 308 -5.86 27.46 35.29
CA ASN A 308 -5.47 26.38 36.25
C ASN A 308 -5.38 25.03 35.45
N GLY A 309 -4.71 23.94 35.81
CA GLY A 309 -4.11 23.46 37.06
C GLY A 309 -4.69 22.10 37.46
N SER A 310 -4.60 21.06 36.60
CA SER A 310 -5.03 19.69 36.94
C SER A 310 -4.12 19.07 38.02
N SER A 311 -4.69 18.22 38.88
CA SER A 311 -4.05 17.80 40.12
C SER A 311 -3.21 16.52 39.96
N LEU A 312 -2.12 16.42 40.74
CA LEU A 312 -1.21 15.27 40.81
C LEU A 312 -1.86 14.02 41.44
N LEU A 313 -3.08 14.14 42.00
CA LEU A 313 -3.87 13.05 42.56
C LEU A 313 -4.51 12.20 41.45
N GLU A 314 -4.99 12.86 40.39
CA GLU A 314 -5.63 12.24 39.21
C GLU A 314 -4.63 11.42 38.39
N GLN A 315 -3.37 11.87 38.33
CA GLN A 315 -2.28 11.14 37.66
C GLN A 315 -1.78 9.92 38.45
N ARG A 316 -1.97 9.89 39.78
CA ARG A 316 -1.50 8.80 40.67
C ARG A 316 -2.55 7.72 40.92
N ALA A 317 -3.84 8.07 40.86
CA ALA A 317 -4.94 7.09 40.89
C ALA A 317 -4.96 6.20 39.63
N ALA A 318 -4.60 6.75 38.46
CA ALA A 318 -4.50 6.00 37.20
C ALA A 318 -3.38 4.92 37.21
N ALA A 319 -2.31 5.12 37.99
CA ALA A 319 -1.20 4.16 38.09
C ALA A 319 -1.49 2.98 39.04
N ALA A 320 -2.46 3.11 39.95
CA ALA A 320 -2.76 2.11 40.99
C ALA A 320 -3.69 0.97 40.52
N CYS A 321 -4.39 1.13 39.39
CA CYS A 321 -5.38 0.17 38.87
C CYS A 321 -4.88 -0.67 37.69
N ALA A 322 -3.58 -0.64 37.39
CA ALA A 322 -2.98 -1.39 36.30
C ALA A 322 -2.63 -2.83 36.71
N SER A 323 -3.64 -3.69 36.91
CA SER A 323 -3.45 -5.14 36.81
C SER A 323 -4.80 -5.88 36.82
N ILE A 324 -4.87 -6.93 35.97
CA ILE A 324 -5.88 -8.01 35.84
C ILE A 324 -6.95 -7.76 34.75
N SER A 325 -7.30 -8.68 33.84
CA SER A 325 -6.73 -9.94 33.32
C SER A 325 -7.55 -10.34 32.09
N ASP A 326 -6.93 -11.14 31.22
CA ASP A 326 -7.42 -11.70 29.96
C ASP A 326 -8.83 -12.30 29.95
N LEU A 327 -9.59 -11.93 28.91
CA LEU A 327 -10.57 -12.83 28.29
C LEU A 327 -10.31 -12.85 26.78
N SER A 328 -9.64 -13.91 26.33
CA SER A 328 -9.32 -14.13 24.92
C SER A 328 -10.55 -14.64 24.16
N VAL A 329 -11.12 -13.81 23.29
CA VAL A 329 -12.06 -14.26 22.27
C VAL A 329 -11.30 -14.26 20.93
N PRO A 330 -10.86 -15.44 20.42
CA PRO A 330 -9.99 -15.51 19.26
C PRO A 330 -10.80 -15.40 17.95
N LEU A 331 -11.46 -14.27 17.72
CA LEU A 331 -12.10 -13.96 16.44
C LEU A 331 -11.08 -13.94 15.28
N ARG A 332 -9.81 -13.65 15.59
CA ARG A 332 -8.69 -13.63 14.64
C ARG A 332 -8.36 -15.02 14.07
N ASP A 333 -8.53 -16.09 14.84
CA ASP A 333 -8.16 -17.44 14.39
C ASP A 333 -9.13 -17.98 13.32
N LEU A 334 -10.35 -17.42 13.22
CA LEU A 334 -11.34 -17.80 12.20
C LEU A 334 -11.00 -17.25 10.80
N TRP A 335 -10.25 -16.14 10.72
CA TRP A 335 -9.85 -15.52 9.45
C TRP A 335 -8.48 -16.00 8.96
N ASN A 336 -7.78 -16.83 9.73
CA ASN A 336 -6.46 -17.35 9.38
C ASN A 336 -6.61 -18.75 8.72
N PRO A 337 -6.22 -18.96 7.45
CA PRO A 337 -6.35 -20.24 6.75
C PRO A 337 -5.65 -21.42 7.44
N TRP A 338 -4.65 -21.16 8.28
CA TRP A 338 -3.88 -22.18 9.00
C TRP A 338 -4.37 -22.44 10.44
N LYS A 339 -5.17 -21.53 11.02
CA LYS A 339 -5.72 -21.68 12.39
C LYS A 339 -7.23 -21.89 12.41
N CYS A 340 -7.92 -21.56 11.32
CA CYS A 340 -9.35 -21.73 11.18
C CYS A 340 -9.73 -23.22 11.29
N PRO A 341 -10.75 -23.59 12.08
CA PRO A 341 -11.27 -24.95 12.09
C PRO A 341 -11.70 -25.41 10.68
N VAL A 342 -11.39 -26.67 10.34
CA VAL A 342 -11.58 -27.23 8.99
C VAL A 342 -12.99 -27.05 8.43
N LYS A 343 -14.01 -27.20 9.30
CA LYS A 343 -15.42 -27.03 8.96
C LYS A 343 -15.78 -25.64 8.42
N PHE A 344 -14.96 -24.62 8.71
CA PHE A 344 -15.16 -23.24 8.27
C PHE A 344 -14.34 -22.88 7.03
N LEU A 345 -13.39 -23.73 6.60
CA LEU A 345 -12.58 -23.49 5.41
C LEU A 345 -13.41 -23.28 4.13
N PRO A 346 -14.54 -23.97 3.87
CA PRO A 346 -15.36 -23.68 2.69
C PRO A 346 -15.95 -22.27 2.67
N TYR A 347 -16.33 -21.74 3.84
CA TYR A 347 -16.86 -20.38 3.96
C TYR A 347 -15.75 -19.33 3.82
N LEU A 348 -14.55 -19.63 4.34
CA LEU A 348 -13.37 -18.79 4.17
C LEU A 348 -12.90 -18.79 2.69
N ALA A 349 -12.92 -19.95 2.03
CA ALA A 349 -12.62 -20.09 0.61
C ALA A 349 -13.60 -19.30 -0.26
N TRP A 350 -14.89 -19.33 0.07
CA TRP A 350 -15.90 -18.51 -0.58
C TRP A 350 -15.66 -17.02 -0.34
N ALA A 351 -15.37 -16.62 0.91
CA ALA A 351 -15.08 -15.22 1.26
C ALA A 351 -13.85 -14.68 0.52
N PHE A 352 -12.83 -15.52 0.26
CA PHE A 352 -11.64 -15.16 -0.53
C PHE A 352 -11.78 -15.45 -2.03
N SER A 353 -12.96 -15.85 -2.50
CA SER A 353 -13.27 -16.09 -3.91
C SER A 353 -12.32 -17.08 -4.61
N VAL A 354 -11.94 -18.18 -3.94
CA VAL A 354 -11.02 -19.18 -4.51
C VAL A 354 -11.56 -19.74 -5.84
N ASP A 355 -10.81 -19.57 -6.94
CA ASP A 355 -11.21 -19.94 -8.31
C ASP A 355 -11.48 -21.45 -8.51
N ARG A 356 -10.74 -22.33 -7.82
CA ARG A 356 -10.93 -23.79 -7.86
C ARG A 356 -10.99 -24.37 -6.45
N TRP A 357 -12.07 -25.08 -6.14
CA TRP A 357 -12.27 -25.72 -4.85
C TRP A 357 -12.88 -27.11 -5.01
N GLU A 358 -12.24 -28.13 -4.45
CA GLU A 358 -12.78 -29.50 -4.45
C GLU A 358 -12.94 -30.03 -3.02
N GLU A 359 -14.11 -30.60 -2.73
CA GLU A 359 -14.37 -31.18 -1.41
C GLU A 359 -13.51 -32.41 -1.11
N THR A 360 -12.99 -33.07 -2.14
CA THR A 360 -12.12 -34.25 -2.05
C THR A 360 -10.67 -33.93 -1.70
N TRP A 361 -10.26 -32.65 -1.76
CA TRP A 361 -8.91 -32.24 -1.39
C TRP A 361 -8.60 -32.52 0.08
N SER A 362 -7.34 -32.83 0.35
CA SER A 362 -6.82 -32.91 1.71
C SER A 362 -6.94 -31.56 2.42
N GLU A 363 -6.93 -31.59 3.76
CA GLU A 363 -7.00 -30.36 4.56
C GLU A 363 -5.88 -29.38 4.19
N THR A 364 -4.65 -29.88 4.01
CA THR A 364 -3.49 -29.06 3.65
C THR A 364 -3.67 -28.39 2.30
N GLU A 365 -4.17 -29.10 1.29
CA GLU A 365 -4.43 -28.54 -0.05
C GLU A 365 -5.51 -27.46 0.00
N LYS A 366 -6.58 -27.68 0.78
CA LYS A 366 -7.63 -26.67 1.01
C LYS A 366 -7.07 -25.42 1.66
N ARG A 367 -6.27 -25.56 2.73
CA ARG A 367 -5.65 -24.42 3.42
C ARG A 367 -4.69 -23.67 2.51
N GLN A 368 -3.89 -24.39 1.72
CA GLN A 368 -2.98 -23.80 0.74
C GLN A 368 -3.75 -23.02 -0.34
N ALA A 369 -4.84 -23.58 -0.89
CA ALA A 369 -5.66 -22.90 -1.88
C ALA A 369 -6.30 -21.61 -1.34
N VAL A 370 -6.83 -21.62 -0.11
CA VAL A 370 -7.34 -20.40 0.56
C VAL A 370 -6.22 -19.39 0.81
N SER A 371 -5.03 -19.86 1.21
CA SER A 371 -3.87 -19.01 1.45
C SER A 371 -3.33 -18.35 0.17
N ASP A 372 -3.35 -19.08 -0.95
CA ASP A 372 -2.79 -18.64 -2.23
C ASP A 372 -3.75 -17.75 -3.03
N ALA A 373 -5.06 -17.81 -2.77
CA ALA A 373 -6.07 -17.09 -3.54
C ALA A 373 -5.82 -15.58 -3.61
N PHE A 374 -5.45 -14.96 -2.48
CA PHE A 374 -5.14 -13.54 -2.44
C PHE A 374 -3.93 -13.18 -3.30
N TRP A 375 -2.87 -14.01 -3.24
CA TRP A 375 -1.67 -13.84 -4.06
C TRP A 375 -1.96 -13.98 -5.56
N ILE A 376 -2.84 -14.91 -5.94
CA ILE A 376 -3.24 -15.18 -7.33
C ILE A 376 -4.08 -14.02 -7.89
N HIS A 377 -5.08 -13.55 -7.13
CA HIS A 377 -5.93 -12.43 -7.54
C HIS A 377 -5.13 -11.14 -7.75
N GLN A 378 -4.13 -10.87 -6.92
CA GLN A 378 -3.27 -9.68 -7.06
C GLN A 378 -2.50 -9.60 -8.39
N ARG A 379 -2.25 -10.73 -9.06
CA ARG A 379 -1.31 -10.79 -10.21
C ARG A 379 -1.97 -11.17 -11.53
N LYS A 380 -3.25 -11.56 -11.53
CA LYS A 380 -4.01 -12.04 -12.71
C LYS A 380 -4.22 -10.98 -13.80
N GLY A 381 -3.36 -10.89 -14.80
CA GLY A 381 -3.39 -9.83 -15.82
C GLY A 381 -2.02 -9.16 -16.03
N THR A 382 -1.06 -9.48 -15.17
CA THR A 382 0.35 -9.10 -15.32
C THR A 382 1.11 -10.10 -16.19
N VAL A 383 2.33 -9.73 -16.60
CA VAL A 383 3.24 -10.64 -17.33
C VAL A 383 3.53 -11.89 -16.50
N ALA A 384 3.71 -11.74 -15.18
CA ALA A 384 3.97 -12.85 -14.27
C ALA A 384 2.82 -13.86 -14.21
N ALA A 385 1.55 -13.44 -14.32
CA ALA A 385 0.42 -14.37 -14.36
C ALA A 385 0.41 -15.20 -15.65
N VAL A 386 0.65 -14.56 -16.80
CA VAL A 386 0.76 -15.29 -18.09
C VAL A 386 1.94 -16.26 -18.06
N ARG A 387 3.08 -15.83 -17.49
CA ARG A 387 4.28 -16.67 -17.29
C ARG A 387 3.96 -17.90 -16.46
N ARG A 388 3.36 -17.70 -15.28
CA ARG A 388 3.06 -18.78 -14.32
C ARG A 388 2.14 -19.83 -14.92
N VAL A 389 1.12 -19.43 -15.66
CA VAL A 389 0.20 -20.37 -16.32
C VAL A 389 0.95 -21.26 -17.30
N ILE A 390 1.82 -20.68 -18.12
CA ILE A 390 2.58 -21.41 -19.14
C ILE A 390 3.64 -22.32 -18.48
N GLU A 391 4.31 -21.84 -17.43
CA GLU A 391 5.28 -22.63 -16.66
C GLU A 391 4.64 -23.78 -15.87
N THR A 392 3.40 -23.62 -15.39
CA THR A 392 2.64 -24.71 -14.72
C THR A 392 2.39 -25.88 -15.67
N LEU A 393 2.34 -25.64 -16.99
CA LEU A 393 2.22 -26.67 -18.02
C LEU A 393 3.58 -27.28 -18.43
N GLY A 394 4.70 -26.83 -17.82
CA GLY A 394 6.05 -27.31 -18.10
C GLY A 394 6.76 -26.61 -19.26
N TYR A 395 6.18 -25.51 -19.77
CA TYR A 395 6.73 -24.73 -20.87
C TYR A 395 7.46 -23.48 -20.36
N SER A 396 8.30 -22.88 -21.20
CA SER A 396 8.86 -21.55 -20.91
C SER A 396 8.36 -20.52 -21.92
N MET A 397 8.37 -19.24 -21.56
CA MET A 397 7.91 -18.17 -22.46
C MET A 397 8.84 -16.96 -22.50
N THR A 398 8.85 -16.32 -23.67
CA THR A 398 9.35 -14.96 -23.90
C THR A 398 8.23 -14.07 -24.43
N LEU A 399 8.11 -12.86 -23.90
CA LEU A 399 7.07 -11.89 -24.28
C LEU A 399 7.70 -10.69 -24.99
N GLN A 400 7.14 -10.30 -26.14
CA GLN A 400 7.51 -9.11 -26.88
C GLN A 400 6.35 -8.10 -26.91
N GLU A 401 6.61 -6.87 -26.51
CA GLU A 401 5.60 -5.81 -26.40
C GLU A 401 5.55 -4.93 -27.65
N TRP A 402 4.37 -4.36 -27.93
CA TRP A 402 4.09 -3.68 -29.18
C TRP A 402 5.09 -2.57 -29.56
N TRP A 403 5.60 -1.79 -28.60
CA TRP A 403 6.57 -0.74 -28.86
C TRP A 403 7.97 -1.26 -29.23
N LYS A 404 8.29 -2.53 -28.95
CA LYS A 404 9.56 -3.16 -29.36
C LYS A 404 9.50 -3.68 -30.79
N VAL A 405 8.30 -4.01 -31.29
CA VAL A 405 8.08 -4.64 -32.61
C VAL A 405 7.20 -3.83 -33.55
N ALA A 406 6.87 -2.58 -33.17
CA ALA A 406 6.01 -1.65 -33.91
C ALA A 406 4.61 -2.20 -34.23
N ASP A 407 4.02 -2.96 -33.31
CA ASP A 407 2.63 -3.42 -33.39
C ASP A 407 1.63 -2.34 -32.93
N PRO A 408 0.32 -2.49 -33.19
CA PRO A 408 -0.72 -1.63 -32.62
C PRO A 408 -0.66 -1.56 -31.08
N ALA A 409 -1.00 -0.40 -30.52
CA ALA A 409 -0.98 -0.18 -29.07
C ALA A 409 -1.89 -1.19 -28.33
N GLY A 410 -1.39 -1.74 -27.22
CA GLY A 410 -2.11 -2.71 -26.38
C GLY A 410 -2.05 -4.16 -26.87
N THR A 411 -1.18 -4.48 -27.83
CA THR A 411 -0.92 -5.86 -28.25
C THR A 411 0.42 -6.39 -27.74
N PHE A 412 0.56 -7.71 -27.72
CA PHE A 412 1.82 -8.40 -27.40
C PHE A 412 1.97 -9.69 -28.21
N ARG A 413 3.20 -10.15 -28.35
CA ARG A 413 3.54 -11.44 -28.97
C ARG A 413 4.16 -12.37 -27.93
N LEU A 414 3.81 -13.65 -28.00
CA LEU A 414 4.37 -14.69 -27.14
C LEU A 414 5.19 -15.68 -27.97
N GLU A 415 6.35 -16.05 -27.45
CA GLU A 415 7.14 -17.18 -27.91
C GLU A 415 7.21 -18.20 -26.78
N ILE A 416 6.75 -19.43 -27.04
CA ILE A 416 6.63 -20.49 -26.04
C ILE A 416 7.54 -21.65 -26.45
N ASP A 417 8.50 -22.01 -25.61
CA ASP A 417 9.36 -23.17 -25.81
C ASP A 417 8.70 -24.42 -25.20
N LEU A 418 8.51 -25.43 -26.05
CA LEU A 418 7.83 -26.69 -25.73
C LEU A 418 8.73 -27.71 -25.02
N ASN A 419 10.02 -27.43 -24.78
CA ASN A 419 10.92 -28.24 -23.95
C ASN A 419 10.92 -29.76 -24.28
N ASP A 420 10.88 -30.16 -25.56
CA ASP A 420 10.79 -31.55 -26.03
C ASP A 420 9.54 -32.36 -25.59
N ILE A 421 8.54 -31.72 -24.95
CA ILE A 421 7.30 -32.36 -24.48
C ILE A 421 6.35 -32.68 -25.66
N GLY A 422 6.49 -31.94 -26.77
CA GLY A 422 5.55 -31.95 -27.88
C GLY A 422 4.26 -31.17 -27.57
N ILE A 423 3.42 -30.95 -28.58
CA ILE A 423 2.13 -30.27 -28.41
C ILE A 423 1.07 -30.88 -29.33
N THR A 424 -0.15 -31.01 -28.81
CA THR A 424 -1.33 -31.45 -29.57
C THR A 424 -2.29 -30.30 -29.80
N GLU A 425 -3.20 -30.41 -30.77
CA GLU A 425 -4.22 -29.38 -31.03
C GLU A 425 -5.08 -29.10 -29.78
N THR A 426 -5.40 -30.12 -29.00
CA THR A 426 -6.12 -29.97 -27.73
C THR A 426 -5.33 -29.15 -26.71
N MET A 427 -4.01 -29.36 -26.63
CA MET A 427 -3.13 -28.60 -25.75
C MET A 427 -2.96 -27.15 -26.22
N ILE A 428 -2.95 -26.89 -27.54
CA ILE A 428 -2.94 -25.52 -28.07
C ILE A 428 -4.20 -24.77 -27.66
N LYS A 429 -5.39 -25.38 -27.84
CA LYS A 429 -6.66 -24.77 -27.43
C LYS A 429 -6.73 -24.51 -25.93
N GLU A 430 -6.20 -25.44 -25.13
CA GLU A 430 -6.14 -25.26 -23.68
C GLU A 430 -5.16 -24.15 -23.29
N LEU A 431 -4.01 -24.06 -23.97
CA LEU A 431 -3.04 -23.00 -23.74
C LEU A 431 -3.59 -21.62 -24.14
N GLU A 432 -4.30 -21.51 -25.27
CA GLU A 432 -5.04 -20.29 -25.65
C GLU A 432 -6.10 -19.92 -24.61
N ARG A 433 -6.84 -20.90 -24.09
CA ARG A 433 -7.87 -20.70 -23.07
C ARG A 433 -7.27 -20.15 -21.77
N ILE A 434 -6.23 -20.80 -21.23
CA ILE A 434 -5.67 -20.38 -19.94
C ILE A 434 -4.88 -19.06 -20.08
N ILE A 435 -4.22 -18.80 -21.22
CA ILE A 435 -3.64 -17.47 -21.51
C ILE A 435 -4.75 -16.42 -21.60
N GLY A 436 -5.88 -16.74 -22.23
CA GLY A 436 -7.06 -15.89 -22.30
C GLY A 436 -7.62 -15.53 -20.92
N ASP A 437 -7.66 -16.50 -20.01
CA ASP A 437 -8.10 -16.31 -18.62
C ASP A 437 -7.11 -15.51 -17.77
N ALA A 438 -5.81 -15.56 -18.12
CA ALA A 438 -4.73 -14.90 -17.38
C ALA A 438 -4.43 -13.48 -17.86
N LYS A 439 -4.65 -13.15 -19.14
CA LYS A 439 -4.37 -11.81 -19.70
C LYS A 439 -5.52 -10.83 -19.43
N PRO A 440 -5.26 -9.50 -19.43
CA PRO A 440 -6.35 -8.52 -19.42
C PRO A 440 -7.22 -8.64 -20.68
N VAL A 441 -8.53 -8.46 -20.53
CA VAL A 441 -9.49 -8.55 -21.65
C VAL A 441 -9.20 -7.49 -22.73
N SER A 442 -8.74 -6.31 -22.32
CA SER A 442 -8.39 -5.17 -23.17
C SER A 442 -7.04 -5.28 -23.89
N ARG A 443 -6.29 -6.39 -23.69
CA ARG A 443 -4.97 -6.62 -24.31
C ARG A 443 -5.04 -7.83 -25.23
N HIS A 444 -4.52 -7.70 -26.45
CA HIS A 444 -4.70 -8.71 -27.49
C HIS A 444 -3.38 -9.40 -27.86
N LEU A 445 -3.40 -10.72 -27.92
CA LEU A 445 -2.28 -11.53 -28.41
C LEU A 445 -2.23 -11.39 -29.93
N ALA A 446 -1.22 -10.70 -30.45
CA ALA A 446 -1.05 -10.48 -31.89
C ALA A 446 -0.43 -11.70 -32.58
N GLN A 447 0.45 -12.42 -31.88
CA GLN A 447 1.14 -13.60 -32.41
C GLN A 447 1.52 -14.55 -31.26
N MET A 448 1.32 -15.85 -31.49
CA MET A 448 1.83 -16.93 -30.64
C MET A 448 2.75 -17.82 -31.46
N THR A 449 4.03 -17.86 -31.12
CA THR A 449 5.04 -18.69 -31.77
C THR A 449 5.36 -19.86 -30.84
N LEU A 450 5.21 -21.08 -31.34
CA LEU A 450 5.57 -22.29 -30.61
C LEU A 450 6.93 -22.77 -31.11
N ALA A 451 7.94 -22.72 -30.25
CA ALA A 451 9.29 -23.16 -30.54
C ALA A 451 9.50 -24.57 -29.98
N THR A 452 10.18 -25.42 -30.76
CA THR A 452 10.68 -26.71 -30.29
C THR A 452 12.16 -26.79 -30.62
N SER A 453 12.97 -27.15 -29.63
CA SER A 453 14.39 -27.42 -29.85
C SER A 453 14.64 -28.90 -29.59
N SER A 454 15.23 -29.61 -30.55
CA SER A 454 15.64 -31.00 -30.38
C SER A 454 17.15 -31.10 -30.47
N ARG A 455 17.76 -31.85 -29.55
CA ARG A 455 19.21 -32.10 -29.54
C ARG A 455 19.48 -33.54 -29.96
N GLY A 456 20.33 -33.74 -30.97
CA GLY A 456 20.71 -35.07 -31.47
C GLY A 456 22.22 -35.19 -31.68
N CYS A 457 22.76 -36.40 -31.51
CA CYS A 457 24.14 -36.69 -31.87
C CYS A 457 24.25 -36.99 -33.37
N VAL A 458 25.07 -36.23 -34.09
CA VAL A 458 25.41 -36.53 -35.49
C VAL A 458 26.71 -37.32 -35.52
N TRP A 459 26.60 -38.60 -35.87
CA TRP A 459 27.78 -39.43 -36.11
C TRP A 459 28.24 -39.24 -37.56
N SER A 460 29.44 -38.71 -37.74
CA SER A 460 30.07 -38.61 -39.06
C SER A 460 31.18 -39.66 -39.16
N GLY A 461 31.14 -40.44 -40.24
CA GLY A 461 32.17 -41.43 -40.57
C GLY A 461 32.81 -41.07 -41.90
N ALA A 462 34.13 -41.14 -41.98
CA ALA A 462 34.88 -41.01 -43.22
C ALA A 462 35.58 -42.35 -43.50
N ALA A 463 35.41 -42.88 -44.71
CA ALA A 463 36.18 -44.01 -45.21
C ALA A 463 37.17 -43.49 -46.26
N ILE A 464 38.45 -43.73 -46.03
CA ILE A 464 39.50 -43.49 -47.02
C ILE A 464 39.74 -44.84 -47.70
N ILE A 465 39.44 -44.92 -48.99
CA ILE A 465 39.82 -46.04 -49.83
C ILE A 465 41.10 -45.61 -50.53
N ASP A 466 42.22 -46.20 -50.12
CA ASP A 466 43.49 -46.09 -50.84
C ASP A 466 43.64 -47.32 -51.74
N GLY A 467 44.08 -47.08 -52.97
CA GLY A 467 44.21 -48.10 -54.00
C GLY A 467 45.40 -47.77 -54.89
N GLU A 468 46.40 -48.65 -54.90
CA GLU A 468 47.60 -48.48 -55.71
C GLU A 468 47.55 -49.37 -56.95
N ILE A 469 47.84 -48.81 -58.12
CA ILE A 469 48.02 -49.58 -59.36
C ILE A 469 49.52 -49.79 -59.57
N ILE A 470 50.00 -50.99 -59.25
CA ILE A 470 51.40 -51.37 -59.48
C ILE A 470 51.51 -52.00 -60.88
N THR A 471 52.35 -51.43 -61.73
CA THR A 471 52.68 -51.99 -63.06
C THR A 471 54.12 -52.50 -63.04
N VAL A 472 54.31 -53.80 -63.30
CA VAL A 472 55.64 -54.45 -63.29
C VAL A 472 56.17 -54.56 -64.72
N TYR A 473 57.36 -54.01 -64.98
CA TYR A 473 58.02 -54.06 -66.28
C TYR A 473 59.15 -55.11 -66.33
N PRO A 474 59.45 -55.68 -67.51
CA PRO A 474 60.57 -56.60 -67.66
C PRO A 474 61.94 -55.88 -67.55
N PRO A 475 63.03 -56.62 -67.25
CA PRO A 475 64.36 -56.03 -67.03
C PRO A 475 64.87 -55.25 -68.24
N GLY A 476 65.26 -53.98 -68.04
CA GLY A 476 65.88 -53.11 -69.06
C GLY A 476 64.92 -52.22 -69.85
N TYR A 477 63.62 -52.23 -69.54
CA TYR A 477 62.65 -51.29 -70.12
C TYR A 477 62.56 -50.00 -69.29
N GLU A 478 62.72 -48.84 -69.93
CA GLU A 478 62.67 -47.53 -69.28
C GLU A 478 61.37 -46.80 -69.69
N PRO A 479 60.44 -46.51 -68.76
CA PRO A 479 59.13 -45.94 -69.09
C PRO A 479 59.18 -44.44 -69.41
N ASP A 480 58.34 -44.00 -70.35
CA ASP A 480 58.38 -42.65 -70.96
C ASP A 480 57.84 -41.50 -70.08
N ALA A 481 57.34 -41.74 -68.87
CA ALA A 481 56.88 -40.68 -67.97
C ALA A 481 57.17 -40.99 -66.49
N GLY A 482 57.75 -39.98 -65.81
CA GLY A 482 58.37 -40.11 -64.49
C GLY A 482 57.40 -40.43 -63.36
N ILE A 483 57.52 -41.65 -62.85
CA ILE A 483 57.34 -41.98 -61.43
C ILE A 483 58.46 -42.99 -61.11
N TYR A 484 59.45 -42.55 -60.32
CA TYR A 484 60.55 -43.38 -59.85
C TYR A 484 60.05 -44.38 -58.79
N TYR A 485 60.41 -45.65 -58.95
CA TYR A 485 60.17 -46.74 -57.98
C TYR A 485 61.50 -47.14 -57.33
N ASP A 486 61.52 -47.35 -56.00
CA ASP A 486 62.74 -47.47 -55.19
C ASP A 486 63.10 -48.90 -54.75
N ALA A 487 62.52 -49.95 -55.34
CA ALA A 487 62.91 -51.32 -55.00
C ALA A 487 62.90 -52.32 -56.18
N SER A 488 63.95 -53.13 -56.25
CA SER A 488 64.02 -54.37 -57.02
C SER A 488 63.73 -55.56 -56.10
N ALA A 489 62.72 -56.38 -56.41
CA ALA A 489 62.52 -57.64 -55.70
C ALA A 489 63.49 -58.71 -56.25
N SER A 490 64.52 -59.05 -55.47
CA SER A 490 65.32 -60.26 -55.69
C SER A 490 64.58 -61.47 -55.13
N LEU A 491 64.30 -62.45 -55.98
CA LEU A 491 63.88 -63.80 -55.55
C LEU A 491 65.02 -64.54 -54.84
#